data_AF-A0A7T8HM45-F1
#
_entry.id   AF-A0A7T8HM45-F1
#
_cell.length_a   1.000
_cell.length_b   1.000
_cell.length_c   1.000
_cell.angle_alpha   90.00
_cell.angle_beta   90.00
_cell.angle_gamma   90.00
#
_symmetry.space_group_name_H-M   'P 1'
#
loop_
_entity.id
_entity.type
_entity.pdbx_description
1 polymer ?
#
loop_
_entity_poly.entity_id
_entity_poly.type
_entity_poly.pdbx_seq_one_letter_code
_entity_poly.pdbx_strand_id
1 'polypeptide(L)'
;MATKVMFTTSTQRRHWMFQKEEDIRRLKTDSHGSFLETQRNKWDDPEDCEQLLRFFEYKLMDFCSKFMPPMPKVVKGTAFQYFKRFYLNNSVMDCHPKEIL
;
A
#
# COMPACT_ATOMS: atom_id res chain seq x y z
N MET A 1 34.20 -0.93 -8.01
CA MET A 1 33.16 -0.65 -9.02
C MET A 1 32.05 -1.69 -8.85
N ALA A 2 30.87 -1.31 -8.35
CA ALA A 2 29.79 -2.25 -8.05
C ALA A 2 28.53 -1.94 -8.88
N THR A 3 28.24 -2.87 -9.79
CA THR A 3 26.99 -3.22 -10.50
C THR A 3 25.80 -2.25 -10.44
N LYS A 4 25.68 -1.40 -11.46
CA LYS A 4 24.48 -0.61 -11.81
C LYS A 4 23.28 -1.46 -12.32
N VAL A 5 23.40 -2.80 -12.32
CA VAL A 5 22.49 -3.74 -13.01
C VAL A 5 21.35 -4.26 -12.10
N MET A 6 21.34 -3.92 -10.80
CA MET A 6 20.49 -4.64 -9.84
C MET A 6 19.02 -4.16 -9.78
N PHE A 7 18.75 -2.87 -10.00
CA PHE A 7 17.37 -2.35 -9.95
C PHE A 7 16.60 -2.61 -11.24
N THR A 8 17.26 -2.50 -12.40
CA THR A 8 16.62 -2.62 -13.72
C THR A 8 16.05 -4.01 -13.97
N THR A 9 16.61 -5.04 -13.34
CA THR A 9 16.12 -6.43 -13.41
C THR A 9 15.23 -6.83 -12.23
N SER A 10 15.01 -5.94 -11.27
CA SER A 10 14.27 -6.24 -10.03
C SER A 10 12.77 -6.44 -10.25
N THR A 11 12.13 -7.19 -9.34
CA THR A 11 10.67 -7.35 -9.31
C THR A 11 9.95 -6.04 -9.04
N GLN A 12 10.56 -5.12 -8.27
CA GLN A 12 10.04 -3.78 -8.06
C GLN A 12 9.94 -3.02 -9.38
N ARG A 13 11.02 -2.99 -10.17
CA ARG A 13 11.03 -2.30 -11.47
C ARG A 13 10.04 -2.90 -12.47
N ARG A 14 9.82 -4.22 -12.42
CA ARG A 14 8.96 -4.95 -13.36
C ARG A 14 7.47 -4.85 -13.02
N HIS A 15 7.09 -4.89 -11.75
CA HIS A 15 5.68 -5.06 -11.35
C HIS A 15 5.12 -3.94 -10.45
N TRP A 16 5.99 -3.12 -9.84
CA TRP A 16 5.58 -2.15 -8.81
C TRP A 16 6.09 -0.74 -9.11
N MET A 17 6.37 -0.45 -10.37
CA MET A 17 6.75 0.87 -10.88
C MET A 17 5.83 1.21 -12.05
N PHE A 18 4.96 2.20 -11.85
CA PHE A 18 3.95 2.62 -12.82
C PHE A 18 4.40 3.89 -13.54
N GLN A 19 4.06 4.04 -14.81
CA GLN A 19 4.43 5.22 -15.60
C GLN A 19 3.44 6.36 -15.40
N LYS A 20 2.16 6.03 -15.21
CA LYS A 20 1.09 7.00 -15.02
C LYS A 20 0.34 6.71 -13.73
N GLU A 21 -0.19 7.77 -13.14
CA GLU A 21 -1.07 7.65 -11.97
C GLU A 21 -2.39 6.95 -12.32
N GLU A 22 -2.84 7.05 -13.57
CA GLU A 22 -4.02 6.36 -14.09
C GLU A 22 -3.92 4.83 -13.95
N ASP A 23 -2.72 4.25 -14.13
CA ASP A 23 -2.49 2.82 -13.95
C ASP A 23 -2.75 2.39 -12.49
N ILE A 24 -2.37 3.26 -11.54
CA ILE A 24 -2.57 3.05 -10.10
C ILE A 24 -4.05 3.18 -9.76
N ARG A 25 -4.74 4.20 -10.31
CA ARG A 25 -6.18 4.39 -10.11
C ARG A 25 -6.96 3.20 -10.63
N ARG A 26 -6.61 2.67 -11.81
CA ARG A 26 -7.25 1.47 -12.38
C ARG A 26 -7.12 0.27 -11.44
N LEU A 27 -5.91 -0.02 -10.93
CA LEU A 27 -5.71 -1.14 -9.99
C LEU A 27 -6.58 -1.00 -8.72
N LYS A 28 -6.66 0.21 -8.16
CA LYS A 28 -7.54 0.48 -7.01
C LYS A 28 -9.02 0.25 -7.36
N THR A 29 -9.48 0.75 -8.51
CA THR A 29 -10.86 0.58 -8.97
C THR A 29 -11.18 -0.89 -9.26
N ASP A 30 -10.26 -1.63 -9.87
CA ASP A 30 -10.43 -3.07 -10.18
C ASP A 30 -10.55 -3.88 -8.89
N SER A 31 -9.66 -3.63 -7.92
CA SER A 31 -9.72 -4.26 -6.58
C SER A 31 -11.03 -3.94 -5.86
N HIS A 32 -11.47 -2.69 -5.91
CA HIS A 32 -12.74 -2.27 -5.33
C HIS A 32 -13.95 -2.87 -6.08
N GLY A 33 -13.89 -2.99 -7.41
CA GLY A 33 -14.94 -3.55 -8.24
C GLY A 33 -15.15 -5.05 -7.99
N SER A 34 -14.08 -5.83 -7.92
CA SER A 34 -14.15 -7.25 -7.54
C SER A 34 -14.69 -7.44 -6.11
N PHE A 35 -14.41 -6.50 -5.20
CA PHE A 35 -15.00 -6.50 -3.87
C PHE A 35 -16.51 -6.22 -3.88
N LEU A 36 -16.97 -5.22 -4.64
CA LEU A 36 -18.39 -4.88 -4.77
C LEU A 36 -19.23 -6.00 -5.40
N GLU A 37 -18.66 -6.78 -6.32
CA GLU A 37 -19.32 -8.00 -6.83
C GLU A 37 -19.53 -9.05 -5.73
N THR A 38 -18.61 -9.12 -4.76
CA THR A 38 -18.60 -10.14 -3.70
C THR A 38 -19.49 -9.74 -2.52
N GLN A 39 -19.57 -8.44 -2.19
CA GLN A 39 -20.28 -7.92 -1.03
C GLN A 39 -21.28 -6.83 -1.45
N ARG A 40 -22.57 -7.19 -1.54
CA ARG A 40 -23.66 -6.30 -1.99
C ARG A 40 -24.12 -5.26 -0.95
N ASN A 41 -23.38 -5.08 0.13
CA ASN A 41 -23.74 -4.16 1.21
C ASN A 41 -22.84 -2.93 1.21
N LYS A 42 -23.41 -1.87 0.66
CA LYS A 42 -23.44 -0.46 1.11
C LYS A 42 -22.24 0.02 1.98
N TRP A 43 -21.74 1.21 1.62
CA TRP A 43 -20.78 2.07 2.35
C TRP A 43 -19.32 1.65 2.12
N ASP A 44 -18.41 2.43 1.51
CA ASP A 44 -18.15 3.87 1.57
C ASP A 44 -17.62 4.43 0.22
N ASP A 45 -17.52 5.76 0.12
CA ASP A 45 -16.92 6.47 -1.02
C ASP A 45 -15.42 6.08 -1.18
N PRO A 46 -14.92 5.83 -2.41
CA PRO A 46 -13.50 5.58 -2.66
C PRO A 46 -12.56 6.64 -2.02
N GLU A 47 -13.03 7.88 -1.89
CA GLU A 47 -12.31 8.97 -1.24
C GLU A 47 -12.11 8.72 0.27
N ASP A 48 -13.15 8.22 0.97
CA ASP A 48 -13.08 7.91 2.40
C ASP A 48 -12.09 6.76 2.68
N CYS A 49 -12.05 5.76 1.78
CA CYS A 49 -11.08 4.68 1.83
C CYS A 49 -9.64 5.19 1.70
N GLU A 50 -9.38 6.13 0.78
CA GLU A 50 -8.05 6.72 0.61
C GLU A 50 -7.65 7.57 1.82
N GLN A 51 -8.56 8.36 2.37
CA GLN A 51 -8.31 9.13 3.59
C GLN A 51 -7.99 8.23 4.78
N LEU A 52 -8.70 7.11 4.92
CA LEU A 52 -8.43 6.12 5.96
C LEU A 52 -7.05 5.50 5.82
N LEU A 53 -6.64 5.13 4.60
CA LEU A 53 -5.28 4.62 4.35
C LEU A 53 -4.21 5.65 4.69
N ARG A 54 -4.41 6.93 4.32
CA ARG A 54 -3.49 8.02 4.69
C ARG A 54 -3.39 8.19 6.21
N PHE A 55 -4.51 8.11 6.92
CA PHE A 55 -4.51 8.14 8.39
C PHE A 55 -3.65 7.00 8.97
N PHE A 56 -3.78 5.79 8.43
CA PHE A 56 -3.00 4.65 8.89
C PHE A 56 -1.53 4.67 8.46
N GLU A 57 -1.18 5.34 7.36
CA GLU A 57 0.22 5.66 7.04
C GLU A 57 0.86 6.54 8.12
N TYR A 58 0.14 7.53 8.66
CA TYR A 58 0.64 8.32 9.80
C TYR A 58 0.77 7.47 11.07
N LYS A 59 -0.17 6.55 11.31
CA LYS A 59 -0.08 5.60 12.44
C LYS A 59 1.13 4.68 12.31
N LEU A 60 1.43 4.18 11.11
CA LEU A 60 2.62 3.38 10.84
C LEU A 60 3.90 4.18 11.15
N MET A 61 3.94 5.45 10.77
CA MET A 61 5.08 6.33 11.05
C MET A 61 5.30 6.47 12.55
N ASP A 62 4.23 6.77 13.29
CA ASP A 62 4.24 6.93 14.74
C ASP A 62 4.67 5.64 15.44
N PHE A 63 4.10 4.49 15.05
CA PHE A 63 4.49 3.16 15.52
C PHE A 63 5.99 2.89 15.30
N CYS A 64 6.48 3.09 14.08
CA CYS A 64 7.88 2.89 13.74
C CYS A 64 8.83 3.83 14.51
N SER A 65 8.38 5.02 14.88
CA SER A 65 9.17 6.02 15.60
C SER A 65 9.35 5.70 17.08
N LYS A 66 8.39 4.98 17.66
CA LYS A 66 8.34 4.59 19.08
C LYS A 66 9.08 3.27 19.38
N PHE A 67 9.60 2.60 18.36
CA PHE A 67 10.30 1.33 18.50
C PHE A 67 11.59 1.48 19.32
N MET A 68 11.81 0.54 20.26
CA MET A 68 13.05 0.43 21.02
C MET A 68 13.60 -1.00 20.90
N PRO A 69 14.81 -1.18 20.34
CA PRO A 69 15.73 -0.16 19.82
C PRO A 69 15.19 0.56 18.56
N PRO A 70 15.76 1.74 18.18
CA PRO A 70 15.26 2.52 17.06
C PRO A 70 15.19 1.73 15.76
N MET A 71 14.02 1.72 15.12
CA MET A 71 13.83 0.96 13.89
C MET A 71 14.71 1.51 12.74
N PRO A 72 15.50 0.67 12.05
CA PRO A 72 16.32 1.09 10.93
C PRO A 72 15.50 1.73 9.81
N LYS A 73 16.06 2.74 9.13
CA LYS A 73 15.36 3.48 8.05
C LYS A 73 14.90 2.56 6.92
N VAL A 74 15.71 1.54 6.57
CA VAL A 74 15.39 0.58 5.51
C VAL A 74 14.18 -0.29 5.85
N VAL A 75 14.02 -0.67 7.12
CA VAL A 75 12.88 -1.47 7.59
C VAL A 75 11.61 -0.63 7.53
N LYS A 76 11.67 0.63 8.01
CA LYS A 76 10.56 1.58 7.92
C LYS A 76 10.11 1.77 6.47
N GLY A 77 11.04 2.10 5.57
CA GLY A 77 10.73 2.27 4.15
C GLY A 77 10.09 1.02 3.53
N THR A 78 10.56 -0.16 3.91
CA THR A 78 10.00 -1.44 3.43
C THR A 78 8.59 -1.67 3.95
N ALA A 79 8.32 -1.37 5.23
CA ALA A 79 6.98 -1.48 5.80
C ALA A 79 5.96 -0.58 5.08
N PHE A 80 6.31 0.69 4.86
CA PHE A 80 5.48 1.61 4.07
C PHE A 80 5.27 1.12 2.63
N GLN A 81 6.33 0.58 2.01
CA GLN A 81 6.24 0.04 0.67
C GLN A 81 5.29 -1.15 0.58
N TYR A 82 5.29 -2.04 1.58
CA TYR A 82 4.37 -3.17 1.65
C TYR A 82 2.95 -2.73 1.93
N PHE A 83 2.75 -1.82 2.88
CA PHE A 83 1.43 -1.25 3.17
C PHE A 83 0.77 -0.66 1.91
N LYS A 84 1.50 0.19 1.18
CA LYS A 84 1.00 0.80 -0.07
C LYS A 84 0.73 -0.25 -1.15
N ARG A 85 1.61 -1.24 -1.33
CA ARG A 85 1.44 -2.29 -2.35
C ARG A 85 0.25 -3.20 -2.05
N PHE A 86 0.04 -3.50 -0.77
CA PHE A 86 -1.05 -4.34 -0.31
C PHE A 86 -2.40 -3.72 -0.71
N TYR A 87 -2.61 -2.44 -0.37
CA TYR A 87 -3.85 -1.72 -0.68
C TYR A 87 -3.97 -1.20 -2.12
N LEU A 88 -3.06 -1.59 -3.02
CA LEU A 88 -3.29 -1.43 -4.47
C LEU A 88 -4.20 -2.52 -5.03
N ASN A 89 -4.18 -3.70 -4.43
CA ASN A 89 -4.93 -4.87 -4.94
C ASN A 89 -5.90 -5.46 -3.91
N ASN A 90 -5.91 -4.94 -2.68
CA ASN A 90 -6.82 -5.41 -1.62
C ASN A 90 -7.69 -4.25 -1.14
N SER A 91 -8.95 -4.56 -0.87
CA SER A 91 -9.89 -3.61 -0.30
C SER A 91 -9.63 -3.40 1.19
N VAL A 92 -9.78 -2.15 1.65
CA VAL A 92 -9.82 -1.78 3.07
C VAL A 92 -10.93 -2.55 3.82
N MET A 93 -11.97 -2.95 3.10
CA MET A 93 -13.13 -3.63 3.64
C MET A 93 -12.85 -5.09 3.99
N ASP A 94 -12.05 -5.79 3.18
CA ASP A 94 -11.63 -7.17 3.46
C ASP A 94 -10.52 -7.21 4.51
N CYS A 95 -9.67 -6.19 4.49
CA CYS A 95 -8.45 -6.13 5.28
C CYS A 95 -8.37 -4.76 5.94
N HIS A 96 -8.86 -4.65 7.17
CA HIS A 96 -8.86 -3.38 7.88
C HIS A 96 -7.41 -2.95 8.23
N PRO A 97 -6.97 -1.70 7.94
CA PRO A 97 -5.55 -1.33 8.06
C PRO A 97 -4.95 -1.42 9.45
N LYS A 98 -5.78 -1.31 10.50
CA LYS A 98 -5.34 -1.56 11.88
C LYS A 98 -4.81 -2.98 12.10
N GLU A 99 -5.30 -3.97 11.35
CA GLU A 99 -4.90 -5.38 11.49
C GLU A 99 -3.67 -5.73 10.64
N ILE A 100 -3.43 -4.95 9.58
CA ILE A 100 -2.27 -5.11 8.68
C ILE A 100 -1.01 -4.41 9.23
N LEU A 101 -1.18 -3.43 10.12
CA LEU A 101 -0.12 -2.69 10.82
C LEU A 101 0.48 -3.46 11.99
#